data_AF-A0A8J8B3I1-F1
#
_entry.id   AF-A0A8J8B3I1-F1
#
_cell.length_a   1.000
_cell.length_b   1.000
_cell.length_c   1.000
_cell.angle_alpha   90.00
_cell.angle_beta   90.00
_cell.angle_gamma   90.00
#
_symmetry.space_group_name_H-M   'P 1'
#
loop_
_entity.id
_entity.type
_entity.pdbx_description
1 polymer ?
#
loop_
_entity_poly.entity_id
_entity_poly.type
_entity_poly.pdbx_seq_one_letter_code
_entity_poly.pdbx_strand_id
1 'polypeptide(L)'
;MDDKFKKNLQYLSGLSLLQFEAACHFNLTKHLIELFKFHAPQPQYGCERGLNTFIAMGHQLDASVFLYESIKQLSIWDDEECKVFKEQPFYADLEVVRNNIHTYFKNGGFAKKANTIIGQKLKEYKLDKPDVFHMLRSDISLVFEIVDDLKCLIGCDYFIYHCIYESENKEWVGIDYHGYAEFLSSNIKAIALTVDETQYLLSQLHFREKMPVVELFDYKSADLVNCSAVSSISTFRLVLMLYQISYILLLLDEIFDYESINKDDMWACFFSKLLAIKYDEAFDNLQSLLTFSKKDDRRILLEYCKNENLIIGNLVAREFAQKLRNTIHYQTILLDTNKFRENSTRGIVTAIYLSNTDTNSMGEFKNKSKAMILEMKLLQKFIRKIISVDKKLL
;
A
#
# COMPACT_ATOMS: atom_id res chain seq x y z
N MET A 1 -11.32 36.48 14.38
CA MET A 1 -11.28 35.88 13.03
C MET A 1 -12.57 35.10 12.87
N ASP A 2 -13.45 35.56 11.97
CA ASP A 2 -14.86 35.15 11.83
C ASP A 2 -14.98 33.64 11.49
N ASP A 3 -15.94 32.92 12.08
CA ASP A 3 -16.08 31.46 11.94
C ASP A 3 -16.38 31.05 10.48
N LYS A 4 -17.04 31.94 9.73
CA LYS A 4 -17.28 31.77 8.28
C LYS A 4 -16.00 31.81 7.46
N PHE A 5 -15.03 32.64 7.86
CA PHE A 5 -13.73 32.75 7.19
C PHE A 5 -12.85 31.53 7.45
N LYS A 6 -12.83 31.00 8.69
CA LYS A 6 -12.14 29.75 9.02
C LYS A 6 -12.68 28.55 8.26
N LYS A 7 -14.01 28.45 8.13
CA LYS A 7 -14.68 27.38 7.37
C LYS A 7 -14.31 27.42 5.88
N ASN A 8 -14.24 28.61 5.27
CA ASN A 8 -13.82 28.78 3.88
C ASN A 8 -12.34 28.45 3.65
N LEU A 9 -11.45 28.78 4.59
CA LEU A 9 -10.02 28.49 4.46
C LEU A 9 -9.73 26.98 4.58
N GLN A 10 -10.37 26.31 5.55
CA GLN A 10 -10.28 24.85 5.69
C GLN A 10 -10.83 24.13 4.45
N TYR A 11 -11.95 24.61 3.91
CA TYR A 11 -12.55 24.13 2.67
C TYR A 11 -11.57 24.21 1.48
N LEU A 12 -10.96 25.38 1.25
CA LEU A 12 -10.02 25.58 0.13
C LEU A 12 -8.76 24.72 0.26
N SER A 13 -8.30 24.51 1.50
CA SER A 13 -7.14 23.65 1.76
C SER A 13 -7.41 22.18 1.43
N GLY A 14 -8.62 21.68 1.72
CA GLY A 14 -9.04 20.33 1.36
C GLY A 14 -9.18 20.14 -0.14
N LEU A 15 -9.77 21.11 -0.83
CA LEU A 15 -9.84 21.07 -2.29
C LEU A 15 -8.45 21.05 -2.92
N SER A 16 -7.56 21.95 -2.50
CA SER A 16 -6.18 22.00 -3.02
C SER A 16 -5.45 20.68 -2.83
N LEU A 17 -5.58 20.06 -1.65
CA LEU A 17 -4.94 18.80 -1.35
C LEU A 17 -5.50 17.63 -2.17
N LEU A 18 -6.82 17.54 -2.31
CA LEU A 18 -7.48 16.52 -3.14
C LEU A 18 -7.07 16.62 -4.60
N GLN A 19 -7.08 17.83 -5.14
CA GLN A 19 -6.70 18.11 -6.51
C GLN A 19 -5.25 17.71 -6.78
N PHE A 20 -4.34 18.09 -5.87
CA PHE A 20 -2.94 17.69 -5.94
C PHE A 20 -2.76 16.16 -5.95
N GLU A 21 -3.42 15.46 -5.03
CA GLU A 21 -3.28 14.00 -4.94
C GLU A 21 -3.90 13.27 -6.13
N ALA A 22 -5.05 13.75 -6.65
CA ALA A 22 -5.63 13.23 -7.89
C ALA A 22 -4.66 13.40 -9.06
N ALA A 23 -4.03 14.57 -9.20
CA ALA A 23 -3.03 14.84 -10.23
C ALA A 23 -1.82 13.92 -10.09
N CYS A 24 -1.33 13.69 -8.87
CA CYS A 24 -0.23 12.75 -8.60
C CYS A 24 -0.60 11.30 -8.96
N HIS A 25 -1.77 10.80 -8.52
CA HIS A 25 -2.22 9.45 -8.86
C HIS A 25 -2.44 9.28 -10.38
N PHE A 26 -2.99 10.29 -11.06
CA PHE A 26 -3.17 10.27 -12.51
C PHE A 26 -1.84 10.23 -13.25
N ASN A 27 -0.88 11.07 -12.86
CA ASN A 27 0.46 11.06 -13.45
C ASN A 27 1.20 9.75 -13.15
N LEU A 28 1.11 9.23 -11.92
CA LEU A 28 1.68 7.92 -11.58
C LEU A 28 1.07 6.82 -12.46
N THR A 29 -0.25 6.82 -12.66
CA THR A 29 -0.92 5.85 -13.56
C THR A 29 -0.37 5.90 -14.98
N LYS A 30 -0.14 7.11 -15.53
CA LYS A 30 0.47 7.25 -16.87
C LYS A 30 1.86 6.62 -16.92
N HIS A 31 2.70 6.90 -15.92
CA HIS A 31 4.05 6.32 -15.85
C HIS A 31 3.98 4.80 -15.70
N LEU A 32 3.13 4.26 -14.83
CA LEU A 32 2.98 2.80 -14.68
C LEU A 32 2.50 2.11 -15.97
N ILE A 33 1.66 2.75 -16.79
CA ILE A 33 1.30 2.23 -18.11
C ILE A 33 2.52 2.19 -19.05
N GLU A 34 3.42 3.18 -18.98
CA GLU A 34 4.69 3.16 -19.73
C GLU A 34 5.62 2.05 -19.24
N LEU A 35 5.70 1.83 -17.92
CA LEU A 35 6.43 0.72 -17.31
C LEU A 35 6.00 -0.63 -17.94
N PHE A 36 4.70 -0.82 -18.17
CA PHE A 36 4.17 -2.08 -18.71
C PHE A 36 4.52 -2.33 -20.18
N LYS A 37 5.05 -1.31 -20.88
CA LYS A 37 5.55 -1.44 -22.26
C LYS A 37 7.00 -1.91 -22.33
N PHE A 38 7.75 -1.83 -21.24
CA PHE A 38 9.13 -2.31 -21.21
C PHE A 38 9.18 -3.81 -21.42
N HIS A 39 10.06 -4.25 -22.32
CA HIS A 39 10.32 -5.67 -22.52
C HIS A 39 11.10 -6.21 -21.33
N ALA A 40 10.38 -6.81 -20.37
CA ALA A 40 11.01 -7.55 -19.30
C ALA A 40 11.72 -8.80 -19.85
N PRO A 41 12.81 -9.26 -19.23
CA PRO A 41 13.39 -10.56 -19.52
C PRO A 41 12.38 -11.69 -19.26
N GLN A 42 12.56 -12.83 -19.93
CA GLN A 42 11.80 -14.04 -19.58
C GLN A 42 12.14 -14.47 -18.14
N PRO A 43 11.18 -15.03 -17.39
CA PRO A 43 11.44 -15.48 -16.03
C PRO A 43 12.57 -16.53 -16.03
N GLN A 44 13.51 -16.38 -15.11
CA GLN A 44 14.68 -17.25 -14.96
C GLN A 44 14.40 -18.41 -14.00
N TYR A 45 13.57 -18.19 -12.98
CA TYR A 45 13.33 -19.15 -11.90
C TYR A 45 11.85 -19.50 -11.72
N GLY A 46 10.98 -18.51 -11.85
CA GLY A 46 9.54 -18.61 -11.66
C GLY A 46 8.80 -19.09 -12.90
N CYS A 47 7.49 -19.21 -12.73
CA CYS A 47 6.56 -19.63 -13.79
C CYS A 47 6.23 -18.46 -14.72
N GLU A 48 6.12 -17.25 -14.17
CA GLU A 48 5.62 -16.08 -14.88
C GLU A 48 6.30 -14.78 -14.43
N ARG A 49 6.20 -13.75 -15.27
CA ARG A 49 6.63 -12.38 -14.91
C ARG A 49 5.64 -11.78 -13.91
N GLY A 50 6.16 -11.24 -12.82
CA GLY A 50 5.34 -10.70 -11.74
C GLY A 50 5.31 -9.18 -11.63
N LEU A 51 6.26 -8.44 -12.23
CA LEU A 51 6.45 -7.00 -11.98
C LEU A 51 5.16 -6.20 -12.22
N ASN A 52 4.59 -6.32 -13.42
CA ASN A 52 3.43 -5.52 -13.81
C ASN A 52 2.23 -5.82 -12.92
N THR A 53 1.94 -7.11 -12.69
CA THR A 53 0.83 -7.54 -11.84
C THR A 53 1.00 -7.08 -10.39
N PHE A 54 2.21 -7.24 -9.83
CA PHE A 54 2.51 -6.84 -8.45
C PHE A 54 2.35 -5.33 -8.23
N ILE A 55 2.86 -4.51 -9.16
CA ILE A 55 2.76 -3.05 -9.09
C ILE A 55 1.35 -2.55 -9.40
N ALA A 56 0.69 -3.10 -10.42
CA ALA A 56 -0.67 -2.70 -10.78
C ALA A 56 -1.64 -2.94 -9.62
N MET A 57 -1.58 -4.12 -9.00
CA MET A 57 -2.41 -4.46 -7.85
C MET A 57 -2.12 -3.56 -6.65
N GLY A 58 -0.85 -3.33 -6.31
CA GLY A 58 -0.50 -2.41 -5.23
C GLY A 58 -1.01 -0.97 -5.45
N HIS A 59 -0.86 -0.45 -6.67
CA HIS A 59 -1.31 0.90 -7.04
C HIS A 59 -2.84 1.02 -7.07
N GLN A 60 -3.55 0.00 -7.57
CA GLN A 60 -5.02 -0.04 -7.51
C GLN A 60 -5.52 0.12 -6.08
N LEU A 61 -4.87 -0.50 -5.10
CA LEU A 61 -5.27 -0.39 -3.70
C LEU A 61 -5.01 1.02 -3.13
N ASP A 62 -3.90 1.66 -3.48
CA ASP A 62 -3.64 3.06 -3.11
C ASP A 62 -4.69 4.00 -3.74
N ALA A 63 -5.02 3.77 -5.01
CA ALA A 63 -6.06 4.50 -5.72
C ALA A 63 -7.46 4.29 -5.09
N SER A 64 -7.78 3.08 -4.64
CA SER A 64 -9.02 2.78 -3.91
C SER A 64 -9.13 3.59 -2.62
N VAL A 65 -8.07 3.62 -1.81
CA VAL A 65 -8.06 4.42 -0.57
C VAL A 65 -8.24 5.89 -0.89
N PHE A 66 -7.46 6.42 -1.84
CA PHE A 66 -7.55 7.82 -2.23
C PHE A 66 -8.96 8.19 -2.72
N LEU A 67 -9.53 7.42 -3.65
CA LEU A 67 -10.84 7.72 -4.23
C LEU A 67 -11.95 7.68 -3.19
N TYR A 68 -11.95 6.66 -2.33
CA TYR A 68 -12.94 6.53 -1.26
C TYR A 68 -12.89 7.71 -0.28
N GLU A 69 -11.69 8.10 0.17
CA GLU A 69 -11.52 9.24 1.07
C GLU A 69 -11.85 10.57 0.39
N SER A 70 -11.59 10.69 -0.92
CA SER A 70 -11.95 11.87 -1.71
C SER A 70 -13.46 12.10 -1.73
N ILE A 71 -14.26 11.05 -1.93
CA ILE A 71 -15.74 11.16 -1.93
C ILE A 71 -16.27 11.70 -0.60
N LYS A 72 -15.67 11.28 0.52
CA LYS A 72 -16.05 11.77 1.85
C LYS A 72 -15.76 13.27 2.01
N GLN A 73 -14.69 13.75 1.40
CA GLN A 73 -14.37 15.18 1.40
C GLN A 73 -15.27 15.95 0.42
N LEU A 74 -15.53 15.40 -0.77
CA LEU A 74 -16.45 15.97 -1.76
C LEU A 74 -17.89 16.10 -1.24
N SER A 75 -18.34 15.18 -0.38
CA SER A 75 -19.70 15.26 0.20
C SER A 75 -19.89 16.48 1.10
N ILE A 76 -18.81 17.12 1.55
CA ILE A 76 -18.91 18.40 2.26
C ILE A 76 -19.39 19.52 1.31
N TRP A 77 -19.21 19.34 0.00
CA TRP A 77 -19.44 20.36 -1.03
C TRP A 77 -20.74 20.13 -1.80
N ASP A 78 -20.94 18.89 -2.26
CA ASP A 78 -22.11 18.51 -3.04
C ASP A 78 -22.58 17.10 -2.64
N ASP A 79 -23.55 17.07 -1.74
CA ASP A 79 -24.15 15.82 -1.26
C ASP A 79 -24.87 15.06 -2.37
N GLU A 80 -25.44 15.75 -3.37
CA GLU A 80 -26.20 15.11 -4.44
C GLU A 80 -25.29 14.44 -5.46
N GLU A 81 -24.22 15.12 -5.91
CA GLU A 81 -23.20 14.49 -6.76
C GLU A 81 -22.56 13.28 -6.07
N CYS A 82 -22.33 13.37 -4.76
CA CYS A 82 -21.81 12.25 -3.99
C CYS A 82 -22.78 11.08 -3.88
N LYS A 83 -24.10 11.32 -3.82
CA LYS A 83 -25.09 10.23 -3.88
C LYS A 83 -25.06 9.54 -5.24
N VAL A 84 -25.02 10.32 -6.32
CA VAL A 84 -24.91 9.78 -7.70
C VAL A 84 -23.63 8.96 -7.86
N PHE A 85 -22.50 9.42 -7.30
CA PHE A 85 -21.25 8.65 -7.34
C PHE A 85 -21.39 7.29 -6.63
N LYS A 86 -22.05 7.27 -5.47
CA LYS A 86 -22.24 6.06 -4.66
C LYS A 86 -23.14 5.02 -5.33
N GLU A 87 -23.92 5.42 -6.34
CA GLU A 87 -24.76 4.53 -7.15
C GLU A 87 -24.00 3.86 -8.31
N GLN A 88 -22.73 4.23 -8.56
CA GLN A 88 -21.93 3.60 -9.61
C GLN A 88 -21.67 2.10 -9.30
N PRO A 89 -21.64 1.22 -10.33
CA PRO A 89 -21.60 -0.24 -10.14
C PRO A 89 -20.45 -0.78 -9.27
N PHE A 90 -19.28 -0.13 -9.29
CA PHE A 90 -18.09 -0.57 -8.54
C PHE A 90 -17.88 0.16 -7.21
N TYR A 91 -18.83 1.01 -6.79
CA TYR A 91 -18.70 1.73 -5.51
C TYR A 91 -18.76 0.79 -4.30
N ALA A 92 -19.64 -0.22 -4.32
CA ALA A 92 -19.72 -1.20 -3.24
C ALA A 92 -18.38 -1.95 -3.06
N ASP A 93 -17.74 -2.32 -4.17
CA ASP A 93 -16.42 -2.92 -4.18
C ASP A 93 -15.33 -1.97 -3.66
N LEU A 94 -15.42 -0.68 -3.99
CA LEU A 94 -14.53 0.35 -3.45
C LEU A 94 -14.56 0.40 -1.92
N GLU A 95 -15.75 0.38 -1.33
CA GLU A 95 -15.91 0.38 0.12
C GLU A 95 -15.31 -0.89 0.76
N VAL A 96 -15.60 -2.06 0.20
CA VAL A 96 -15.05 -3.35 0.67
C VAL A 96 -13.53 -3.36 0.60
N VAL A 97 -12.97 -3.03 -0.56
CA VAL A 97 -11.52 -3.02 -0.79
C VAL A 97 -10.84 -2.03 0.16
N ARG A 98 -11.34 -0.80 0.25
CA ARG A 98 -10.80 0.21 1.17
C ARG A 98 -10.82 -0.27 2.63
N ASN A 99 -11.90 -0.90 3.07
CA ASN A 99 -12.01 -1.40 4.44
C ASN A 99 -11.08 -2.58 4.73
N ASN A 100 -10.82 -3.42 3.72
CA ASN A 100 -9.94 -4.57 3.85
C ASN A 100 -8.46 -4.27 3.63
N ILE A 101 -8.08 -3.17 2.99
CA ILE A 101 -6.66 -2.77 2.88
C ILE A 101 -6.06 -2.55 4.27
N HIS A 102 -6.88 -2.10 5.22
CA HIS A 102 -6.52 -2.05 6.62
C HIS A 102 -6.48 -3.46 7.20
N THR A 103 -5.26 -3.90 7.50
CA THR A 103 -4.99 -5.21 8.07
C THR A 103 -4.97 -5.18 9.60
N TYR A 104 -5.13 -4.01 10.25
CA TYR A 104 -5.21 -3.90 11.71
C TYR A 104 -6.54 -4.40 12.29
N PHE A 105 -6.45 -5.32 13.26
CA PHE A 105 -7.62 -5.90 13.95
C PHE A 105 -7.54 -5.70 15.46
N LYS A 106 -8.56 -5.05 16.04
CA LYS A 106 -8.67 -4.77 17.49
C LYS A 106 -9.01 -6.00 18.34
N ASN A 107 -9.78 -6.97 17.83
CA ASN A 107 -10.46 -7.99 18.66
C ASN A 107 -10.26 -9.45 18.20
N GLY A 108 -9.14 -9.80 17.56
CA GLY A 108 -8.83 -11.21 17.23
C GLY A 108 -9.71 -11.86 16.14
N GLY A 109 -10.59 -11.10 15.48
CA GLY A 109 -11.49 -11.59 14.41
C GLY A 109 -10.80 -12.06 13.12
N PHE A 110 -9.48 -11.94 13.03
CA PHE A 110 -8.72 -12.24 11.82
C PHE A 110 -8.66 -13.73 11.48
N ALA A 111 -8.64 -14.61 12.49
CA ALA A 111 -8.47 -16.04 12.28
C ALA A 111 -9.58 -16.64 11.41
N LYS A 112 -10.83 -16.16 11.58
CA LYS A 112 -11.97 -16.60 10.77
C LYS A 112 -11.77 -16.22 9.30
N LYS A 113 -11.46 -14.95 9.01
CA LYS A 113 -11.23 -14.46 7.64
C LYS A 113 -10.08 -15.22 6.96
N ALA A 114 -8.93 -15.35 7.64
CA ALA A 114 -7.79 -16.09 7.10
C ALA A 114 -8.14 -17.55 6.81
N ASN A 115 -8.77 -18.27 7.74
CA ASN A 115 -9.17 -19.66 7.54
C ASN A 115 -10.18 -19.82 6.40
N THR A 116 -11.13 -18.88 6.26
CA THR A 116 -12.09 -18.89 5.16
C THR A 116 -11.39 -18.73 3.81
N ILE A 117 -10.50 -17.74 3.67
CA ILE A 117 -9.75 -17.49 2.42
C ILE A 117 -8.92 -18.71 2.05
N ILE A 118 -8.12 -19.22 2.99
CA ILE A 118 -7.28 -20.41 2.78
C ILE A 118 -8.16 -21.61 2.39
N GLY A 119 -9.24 -21.86 3.12
CA GLY A 119 -10.15 -22.97 2.86
C GLY A 119 -10.89 -22.86 1.52
N GLN A 120 -11.24 -21.66 1.08
CA GLN A 120 -11.84 -21.42 -0.24
C GLN A 120 -10.86 -21.75 -1.35
N LYS A 121 -9.60 -21.29 -1.26
CA LYS A 121 -8.57 -21.56 -2.27
C LYS A 121 -8.20 -23.04 -2.33
N LEU A 122 -8.06 -23.69 -1.18
CA LEU A 122 -7.87 -25.15 -1.15
C LEU A 122 -9.02 -25.89 -1.85
N LYS A 123 -10.28 -25.46 -1.70
CA LYS A 123 -11.42 -26.08 -2.41
C LYS A 123 -11.39 -25.81 -3.92
N GLU A 124 -11.15 -24.57 -4.32
CA GLU A 124 -11.04 -24.14 -5.72
C GLU A 124 -10.01 -24.99 -6.48
N TYR A 125 -8.82 -25.17 -5.89
CA TYR A 125 -7.73 -25.95 -6.46
C TYR A 125 -7.77 -27.44 -6.10
N LYS A 126 -8.87 -27.92 -5.50
CA LYS A 126 -9.09 -29.34 -5.11
C LYS A 126 -7.99 -29.90 -4.22
N LEU A 127 -7.43 -29.08 -3.35
CA LEU A 127 -6.41 -29.40 -2.35
C LEU A 127 -7.00 -29.58 -0.94
N ASP A 128 -8.31 -29.38 -0.75
CA ASP A 128 -9.01 -29.61 0.52
C ASP A 128 -9.11 -31.11 0.88
N LYS A 129 -8.97 -32.00 -0.10
CA LYS A 129 -8.89 -33.45 0.07
C LYS A 129 -7.73 -34.01 -0.78
N PRO A 130 -6.80 -34.80 -0.21
CA PRO A 130 -5.71 -35.38 -0.98
C PRO A 130 -6.23 -36.36 -2.04
N ASP A 131 -5.74 -36.22 -3.27
CA ASP A 131 -5.91 -37.19 -4.35
C ASP A 131 -4.56 -37.48 -5.04
N VAL A 132 -4.57 -38.31 -6.08
CA VAL A 132 -3.36 -38.73 -6.80
C VAL A 132 -2.59 -37.58 -7.45
N PHE A 133 -3.24 -36.44 -7.70
CA PHE A 133 -2.66 -35.25 -8.32
C PHE A 133 -2.35 -34.14 -7.31
N HIS A 134 -2.58 -34.37 -6.01
CA HIS A 134 -2.33 -33.40 -4.95
C HIS A 134 -0.93 -32.76 -5.03
N MET A 135 0.08 -33.57 -5.36
CA MET A 135 1.47 -33.10 -5.46
C MET A 135 1.69 -32.13 -6.63
N LEU A 136 0.88 -32.19 -7.69
CA LEU A 136 1.04 -31.40 -8.92
C LEU A 136 0.31 -30.05 -8.87
N ARG A 137 -0.51 -29.80 -7.86
CA ARG A 137 -1.32 -28.58 -7.75
C ARG A 137 -0.76 -27.61 -6.72
N SER A 138 -1.15 -26.36 -6.88
CA SER A 138 -0.80 -25.21 -6.05
C SER A 138 -2.07 -24.38 -5.81
N ASP A 139 -2.22 -23.78 -4.64
CA ASP A 139 -3.39 -22.98 -4.26
C ASP A 139 -3.08 -21.48 -4.08
N ILE A 140 -1.81 -21.12 -4.19
CA ILE A 140 -1.33 -19.74 -4.07
C ILE A 140 -0.19 -19.47 -5.03
N SER A 141 0.01 -18.19 -5.30
CA SER A 141 1.16 -17.66 -6.05
C SER A 141 2.05 -16.86 -5.11
N LEU A 142 3.31 -17.27 -4.95
CA LEU A 142 4.32 -16.45 -4.29
C LEU A 142 4.94 -15.47 -5.28
N VAL A 143 5.28 -14.29 -4.80
CA VAL A 143 5.94 -13.24 -5.58
C VAL A 143 7.36 -13.06 -5.05
N PHE A 144 8.36 -13.16 -5.92
CA PHE A 144 9.77 -12.97 -5.60
C PHE A 144 10.39 -11.86 -6.43
N GLU A 145 11.23 -11.07 -5.79
CA GLU A 145 12.20 -10.19 -6.44
C GLU A 145 13.51 -10.97 -6.62
N ILE A 146 14.12 -10.89 -7.81
CA ILE A 146 15.39 -11.53 -8.11
C ILE A 146 16.50 -10.48 -8.02
N VAL A 147 17.35 -10.59 -7.00
CA VAL A 147 18.47 -9.67 -6.75
C VAL A 147 19.75 -10.49 -6.71
N ASP A 148 20.69 -10.21 -7.63
CA ASP A 148 21.97 -10.92 -7.72
C ASP A 148 21.83 -12.46 -7.66
N ASP A 149 20.92 -13.00 -8.49
CA ASP A 149 20.55 -14.43 -8.55
C ASP A 149 19.91 -15.02 -7.27
N LEU A 150 19.58 -14.18 -6.28
CA LEU A 150 18.87 -14.55 -5.06
C LEU A 150 17.37 -14.25 -5.17
N LYS A 151 16.55 -15.20 -4.74
CA LYS A 151 15.09 -15.06 -4.69
C LYS A 151 14.67 -14.44 -3.35
N CYS A 152 14.20 -13.20 -3.40
CA CYS A 152 13.71 -12.47 -2.24
C CYS A 152 12.18 -12.46 -2.22
N LEU A 153 11.55 -13.18 -1.28
CA LEU A 153 10.09 -13.19 -1.14
C LEU A 153 9.57 -11.77 -0.90
N ILE A 154 8.68 -11.27 -1.76
CA ILE A 154 8.07 -9.93 -1.63
C ILE A 154 6.56 -9.96 -1.35
N GLY A 155 5.91 -11.13 -1.47
CA GLY A 155 4.50 -11.27 -1.10
C GLY A 155 3.85 -12.52 -1.68
N CYS A 156 2.53 -12.56 -1.61
CA CYS A 156 1.70 -13.56 -2.29
C CYS A 156 0.31 -13.00 -2.60
N ASP A 157 -0.44 -13.72 -3.42
CA ASP A 157 -1.82 -13.40 -3.82
C ASP A 157 -2.85 -13.41 -2.68
N TYR A 158 -2.52 -13.94 -1.49
CA TYR A 158 -3.35 -13.77 -0.29
C TYR A 158 -3.67 -12.33 0.04
N PHE A 159 -2.79 -11.38 -0.32
CA PHE A 159 -3.08 -9.97 -0.11
C PHE A 159 -4.24 -9.49 -0.99
N ILE A 160 -4.34 -9.96 -2.23
CA ILE A 160 -5.45 -9.65 -3.13
C ILE A 160 -6.74 -10.29 -2.59
N TYR A 161 -6.71 -11.58 -2.27
CA TYR A 161 -7.86 -12.28 -1.71
C TYR A 161 -8.34 -11.67 -0.39
N HIS A 162 -7.42 -11.14 0.41
CA HIS A 162 -7.76 -10.39 1.61
C HIS A 162 -8.52 -9.09 1.30
N CYS A 163 -8.07 -8.33 0.30
CA CYS A 163 -8.65 -7.03 -0.06
C CYS A 163 -10.07 -7.18 -0.63
N ILE A 164 -10.33 -8.21 -1.45
CA ILE A 164 -11.64 -8.42 -2.07
C ILE A 164 -12.59 -9.30 -1.23
N TYR A 165 -12.14 -9.82 -0.10
CA TYR A 165 -12.96 -10.65 0.77
C TYR A 165 -14.24 -9.92 1.18
N GLU A 166 -15.41 -10.57 1.10
CA GLU A 166 -16.74 -9.96 1.33
C GLU A 166 -17.24 -9.02 0.23
N SER A 167 -16.55 -8.89 -0.91
CA SER A 167 -17.15 -8.29 -2.12
C SER A 167 -18.26 -9.22 -2.60
N GLU A 168 -19.51 -8.85 -2.27
CA GLU A 168 -20.80 -9.40 -2.72
C GLU A 168 -20.90 -10.92 -2.97
N ASN A 169 -20.15 -11.75 -2.24
CA ASN A 169 -19.99 -13.20 -2.52
C ASN A 169 -19.59 -13.50 -3.98
N LYS A 170 -18.97 -12.54 -4.67
CA LYS A 170 -18.53 -12.68 -6.05
C LYS A 170 -17.10 -13.18 -6.07
N GLU A 171 -16.85 -14.21 -6.87
CA GLU A 171 -15.49 -14.60 -7.22
C GLU A 171 -15.01 -13.69 -8.34
N TRP A 172 -14.05 -12.81 -8.02
CA TRP A 172 -13.50 -11.88 -9.00
C TRP A 172 -12.72 -12.64 -10.08
N VAL A 173 -13.09 -12.43 -11.34
CA VAL A 173 -12.34 -12.92 -12.50
C VAL A 173 -11.66 -11.75 -13.22
N GLY A 174 -10.84 -12.04 -14.24
CA GLY A 174 -10.03 -11.03 -14.93
C GLY A 174 -10.80 -9.77 -15.39
N ILE A 175 -12.05 -9.94 -15.83
CA ILE A 175 -12.90 -8.80 -16.26
C ILE A 175 -13.28 -7.87 -15.10
N ASP A 176 -13.40 -8.41 -13.89
CA ASP A 176 -13.77 -7.64 -12.70
C ASP A 176 -12.61 -6.76 -12.25
N TYR A 177 -11.39 -7.32 -12.22
CA TYR A 177 -10.17 -6.55 -11.94
C TYR A 177 -9.97 -5.44 -12.98
N HIS A 178 -10.25 -5.72 -14.25
CA HIS A 178 -10.15 -4.73 -15.31
C HIS A 178 -11.18 -3.61 -15.15
N GLY A 179 -12.47 -3.95 -15.01
CA GLY A 179 -13.55 -2.98 -14.83
C GLY A 179 -13.37 -2.12 -13.57
N TYR A 180 -12.90 -2.73 -12.47
CA TYR A 180 -12.56 -2.00 -11.25
C TYR A 180 -11.40 -1.02 -11.46
N ALA A 181 -10.35 -1.43 -12.18
CA ALA A 181 -9.23 -0.54 -12.52
C ALA A 181 -9.66 0.64 -13.40
N GLU A 182 -10.55 0.39 -14.38
CA GLU A 182 -11.14 1.43 -15.22
C GLU A 182 -12.00 2.39 -14.40
N PHE A 183 -12.83 1.88 -13.49
CA PHE A 183 -13.60 2.69 -12.54
C PHE A 183 -12.69 3.59 -11.70
N LEU A 184 -11.61 3.06 -11.10
CA LEU A 184 -10.68 3.86 -10.31
C LEU A 184 -9.99 4.94 -11.15
N SER A 185 -9.41 4.53 -12.28
CA SER A 185 -8.59 5.42 -13.11
C SER A 185 -9.42 6.52 -13.78
N SER A 186 -10.64 6.21 -14.24
CA SER A 186 -11.54 7.19 -14.85
C SER A 186 -12.00 8.25 -13.85
N ASN A 187 -12.38 7.85 -12.64
CA ASN A 187 -12.81 8.77 -11.60
C ASN A 187 -11.66 9.63 -11.06
N ILE A 188 -10.47 9.05 -10.84
CA ILE A 188 -9.27 9.82 -10.47
C ILE A 188 -8.90 10.82 -11.57
N LYS A 189 -8.95 10.40 -12.83
CA LYS A 189 -8.72 11.30 -13.97
C LYS A 189 -9.75 12.42 -14.00
N ALA A 190 -11.04 12.15 -13.75
CA ALA A 190 -12.07 13.17 -13.71
C ALA A 190 -11.77 14.21 -12.62
N ILE A 191 -11.41 13.78 -11.40
CA ILE A 191 -11.00 14.69 -10.32
C ILE A 191 -9.75 15.48 -10.71
N ALA A 192 -8.78 14.85 -11.37
CA ALA A 192 -7.53 15.50 -11.79
C ALA A 192 -7.73 16.52 -12.93
N LEU A 193 -8.70 16.31 -13.82
CA LEU A 193 -8.97 17.18 -14.97
C LEU A 193 -9.93 18.35 -14.66
N THR A 194 -10.66 18.28 -13.56
CA THR A 194 -11.40 19.45 -13.04
C THR A 194 -10.47 20.46 -12.35
N VAL A 195 -9.19 20.10 -12.17
CA VAL A 195 -8.13 20.97 -11.68
C VAL A 195 -7.60 21.81 -12.84
N ASP A 196 -7.35 23.09 -12.58
CA ASP A 196 -6.60 23.94 -13.49
C ASP A 196 -5.18 23.38 -13.69
N GLU A 197 -4.90 22.84 -14.88
CA GLU A 197 -3.61 22.22 -15.23
C GLU A 197 -2.41 23.16 -15.01
N THR A 198 -2.62 24.48 -15.01
CA THR A 198 -1.55 25.45 -14.78
C THR A 198 -1.07 25.49 -13.32
N GLN A 199 -1.86 24.99 -12.36
CA GLN A 199 -1.58 25.15 -10.93
C GLN A 199 -0.63 24.10 -10.34
N TYR A 200 -0.49 22.93 -10.97
CA TYR A 200 0.30 21.81 -10.44
C TYR A 200 1.23 21.20 -11.50
N LEU A 201 2.24 21.98 -11.90
CA LEU A 201 3.27 21.48 -12.81
C LEU A 201 4.19 20.50 -12.05
N LEU A 202 3.83 19.22 -12.06
CA LEU A 202 4.65 18.13 -11.52
C LEU A 202 5.80 17.85 -12.48
N SER A 203 7.01 17.66 -11.95
CA SER A 203 8.12 17.17 -12.75
C SER A 203 7.84 15.74 -13.25
N GLN A 204 8.45 15.35 -14.38
CA GLN A 204 8.32 13.99 -14.88
C GLN A 204 9.01 13.01 -13.91
N LEU A 205 8.40 11.84 -13.67
CA LEU A 205 9.05 10.78 -12.90
C LEU A 205 10.03 10.04 -13.82
N HIS A 206 11.22 9.76 -13.28
CA HIS A 206 12.25 9.03 -13.99
C HIS A 206 12.33 7.61 -13.47
N PHE A 207 12.19 6.66 -14.40
CA PHE A 207 12.51 5.26 -14.15
C PHE A 207 14.00 5.09 -13.90
N ARG A 208 14.35 4.11 -13.07
CA ARG A 208 15.72 3.60 -13.03
C ARG A 208 16.12 2.97 -14.36
N GLU A 209 17.41 3.01 -14.66
CA GLU A 209 17.94 2.44 -15.90
C GLU A 209 17.70 0.92 -15.98
N LYS A 210 17.86 0.22 -14.87
CA LYS A 210 17.58 -1.21 -14.73
C LYS A 210 16.30 -1.42 -13.93
N MET A 211 15.31 -2.05 -14.55
CA MET A 211 14.08 -2.45 -13.87
C MET A 211 14.31 -3.67 -12.96
N PRO A 212 13.61 -3.75 -11.82
CA PRO A 212 13.67 -4.93 -10.97
C PRO A 212 13.07 -6.14 -11.68
N VAL A 213 13.66 -7.32 -11.45
CA VAL A 213 13.14 -8.57 -11.94
C VAL A 213 12.23 -9.15 -10.87
N VAL A 214 10.95 -9.28 -11.18
CA VAL A 214 9.95 -9.86 -10.28
C VAL A 214 9.28 -11.04 -10.98
N GLU A 215 9.20 -12.17 -10.30
CA GLU A 215 8.71 -13.44 -10.83
C GLU A 215 7.67 -14.07 -9.91
N LEU A 216 6.72 -14.78 -10.50
CA LEU A 216 5.64 -15.51 -9.81
C LEU A 216 5.96 -16.99 -9.76
N PHE A 217 5.63 -17.62 -8.63
CA PHE A 217 5.85 -19.05 -8.40
C PHE A 217 4.56 -19.67 -7.90
N ASP A 218 4.10 -20.71 -8.60
CA ASP A 218 3.04 -21.59 -8.10
C ASP A 218 3.51 -22.28 -6.82
N TYR A 219 2.70 -22.21 -5.77
CA TYR A 219 3.08 -22.72 -4.46
C TYR A 219 1.90 -23.28 -3.67
N LYS A 220 2.21 -24.10 -2.66
CA LYS A 220 1.22 -24.63 -1.73
C LYS A 220 1.21 -23.83 -0.44
N SER A 221 0.04 -23.43 0.01
CA SER A 221 -0.12 -22.72 1.29
C SER A 221 0.38 -23.53 2.48
N ALA A 222 0.17 -24.85 2.47
CA ALA A 222 0.69 -25.75 3.48
C ALA A 222 2.23 -25.69 3.57
N ASP A 223 2.92 -25.63 2.42
CA ASP A 223 4.37 -25.54 2.37
C ASP A 223 4.87 -24.18 2.86
N LEU A 224 4.12 -23.10 2.59
CA LEU A 224 4.44 -21.76 3.09
C LEU A 224 4.37 -21.73 4.62
N VAL A 225 3.34 -22.36 5.19
CA VAL A 225 3.20 -22.51 6.64
C VAL A 225 4.33 -23.36 7.23
N ASN A 226 4.74 -24.44 6.57
CA ASN A 226 5.87 -25.29 7.01
C ASN A 226 7.24 -24.58 6.92
N CYS A 227 7.33 -23.54 6.11
CA CYS A 227 8.51 -22.68 5.98
C CYS A 227 8.52 -21.52 6.99
N SER A 228 7.44 -21.34 7.77
CA SER A 228 7.31 -20.29 8.76
C SER A 228 7.63 -20.77 10.17
N ALA A 229 8.26 -19.92 10.96
CA ALA A 229 8.48 -20.19 12.38
C ALA A 229 7.24 -19.96 13.25
N VAL A 230 6.16 -19.38 12.71
CA VAL A 230 4.91 -19.08 13.45
C VAL A 230 3.72 -19.81 12.85
N SER A 231 2.58 -19.83 13.56
CA SER A 231 1.37 -20.49 13.08
C SER A 231 0.86 -19.97 11.73
N SER A 232 -0.03 -20.72 11.08
CA SER A 232 -0.62 -20.35 9.79
C SER A 232 -1.30 -18.98 9.79
N ILE A 233 -2.00 -18.62 10.87
CA ILE A 233 -2.69 -17.33 11.01
C ILE A 233 -1.68 -16.17 11.08
N SER A 234 -0.63 -16.32 11.87
CA SER A 234 0.43 -15.32 11.98
C SER A 234 1.22 -15.21 10.68
N THR A 235 1.49 -16.34 10.03
CA THR A 235 2.14 -16.41 8.70
C THR A 235 1.34 -15.65 7.67
N PHE A 236 0.02 -15.89 7.60
CA PHE A 236 -0.89 -15.18 6.71
C PHE A 236 -0.81 -13.65 6.93
N ARG A 237 -0.86 -13.16 8.18
CA ARG A 237 -0.71 -11.72 8.47
C ARG A 237 0.65 -11.17 8.06
N LEU A 238 1.72 -11.93 8.32
CA LEU A 238 3.08 -11.53 7.96
C LEU A 238 3.24 -11.38 6.44
N VAL A 239 2.66 -12.27 5.62
CA VAL A 239 2.71 -12.12 4.16
C VAL A 239 1.85 -10.95 3.64
N LEU A 240 0.73 -10.62 4.31
CA LEU A 240 -0.03 -9.41 3.96
C LEU A 240 0.82 -8.15 4.17
N MET A 241 1.46 -8.05 5.34
CA MET A 241 2.37 -6.94 5.63
C MET A 241 3.55 -6.91 4.65
N LEU A 242 4.13 -8.07 4.34
CA LEU A 242 5.24 -8.18 3.42
C LEU A 242 4.89 -7.65 2.02
N TYR A 243 3.69 -7.94 1.51
CA TYR A 243 3.22 -7.40 0.24
C TYR A 243 3.19 -5.87 0.27
N GLN A 244 2.54 -5.28 1.26
CA GLN A 244 2.41 -3.81 1.38
C GLN A 244 3.78 -3.13 1.48
N ILE A 245 4.67 -3.67 2.31
CA ILE A 245 6.02 -3.15 2.50
C ILE A 245 6.81 -3.24 1.21
N SER A 246 6.81 -4.41 0.57
CA SER A 246 7.63 -4.66 -0.60
C SER A 246 7.14 -3.88 -1.81
N TYR A 247 5.82 -3.73 -1.99
CA TYR A 247 5.25 -2.91 -3.05
C TYR A 247 5.76 -1.46 -3.00
N ILE A 248 5.66 -0.80 -1.84
CA ILE A 248 6.05 0.61 -1.76
C ILE A 248 7.58 0.78 -1.84
N LEU A 249 8.36 -0.16 -1.28
CA LEU A 249 9.81 -0.14 -1.42
C LEU A 249 10.25 -0.36 -2.88
N LEU A 250 9.66 -1.32 -3.58
CA LEU A 250 9.97 -1.56 -5.00
C LEU A 250 9.62 -0.34 -5.85
N LEU A 251 8.46 0.28 -5.59
CA LEU A 251 8.01 1.48 -6.30
C LEU A 251 9.00 2.65 -6.10
N LEU A 252 9.44 2.90 -4.87
CA LEU A 252 10.26 4.06 -4.52
C LEU A 252 11.75 3.87 -4.79
N ASP A 253 12.31 2.70 -4.50
CA ASP A 253 13.76 2.47 -4.54
C ASP A 253 14.24 1.74 -5.79
N GLU A 254 13.39 0.93 -6.43
CA GLU A 254 13.81 0.04 -7.53
C GLU A 254 13.22 0.44 -8.90
N ILE A 255 11.98 0.95 -8.94
CA ILE A 255 11.33 1.40 -10.17
C ILE A 255 11.63 2.87 -10.45
N PHE A 256 11.29 3.74 -9.51
CA PHE A 256 11.60 5.16 -9.61
C PHE A 256 12.92 5.48 -8.91
N ASP A 257 13.61 6.53 -9.35
CA ASP A 257 14.76 7.03 -8.61
C ASP A 257 14.30 7.84 -7.39
N TYR A 258 14.40 7.24 -6.19
CA TYR A 258 14.08 7.92 -4.93
C TYR A 258 14.81 9.26 -4.76
N GLU A 259 16.07 9.39 -5.20
CA GLU A 259 16.79 10.65 -5.08
C GLU A 259 16.24 11.72 -6.04
N SER A 260 15.66 11.31 -7.18
CA SER A 260 14.90 12.21 -8.05
C SER A 260 13.57 12.62 -7.42
N ILE A 261 12.80 11.66 -6.87
CA ILE A 261 11.56 11.93 -6.11
C ILE A 261 11.84 12.93 -4.98
N ASN A 262 12.93 12.73 -4.25
CA ASN A 262 13.30 13.53 -3.10
C ASN A 262 13.78 14.95 -3.46
N LYS A 263 14.10 15.24 -4.74
CA LYS A 263 14.45 16.60 -5.20
C LYS A 263 13.20 17.46 -5.44
N ASP A 264 12.08 16.88 -5.85
CA ASP A 264 10.83 17.61 -6.02
C ASP A 264 9.97 17.52 -4.75
N ASP A 265 9.76 18.67 -4.09
CA ASP A 265 8.95 18.75 -2.87
C ASP A 265 7.54 18.15 -3.03
N MET A 266 6.92 18.28 -4.21
CA MET A 266 5.57 17.77 -4.43
C MET A 266 5.55 16.25 -4.54
N TRP A 267 6.47 15.67 -5.33
CA TRP A 267 6.60 14.21 -5.36
C TRP A 267 7.01 13.64 -4.01
N ALA A 268 7.89 14.31 -3.28
CA ALA A 268 8.24 13.93 -1.92
C ALA A 268 7.01 13.93 -1.01
N CYS A 269 6.17 14.97 -1.02
CA CYS A 269 4.92 15.00 -0.24
C CYS A 269 4.02 13.79 -0.56
N PHE A 270 3.76 13.54 -1.85
CA PHE A 270 2.87 12.48 -2.30
C PHE A 270 3.39 11.08 -1.92
N PHE A 271 4.63 10.76 -2.31
CA PHE A 271 5.21 9.44 -2.06
C PHE A 271 5.48 9.18 -0.59
N SER A 272 5.89 10.19 0.19
CA SER A 272 6.03 10.06 1.64
C SER A 272 4.68 9.76 2.31
N LYS A 273 3.57 10.26 1.77
CA LYS A 273 2.23 9.93 2.28
C LYS A 273 1.86 8.48 1.99
N LEU A 274 2.05 8.00 0.76
CA LEU A 274 1.82 6.59 0.42
C LEU A 274 2.66 5.67 1.32
N LEU A 275 3.94 6.02 1.50
CA LEU A 275 4.85 5.34 2.41
C LEU A 275 4.34 5.36 3.85
N ALA A 276 3.91 6.52 4.37
CA ALA A 276 3.39 6.64 5.72
C ALA A 276 2.16 5.76 5.97
N ILE A 277 1.26 5.63 4.99
CA ILE A 277 0.09 4.75 5.10
C ILE A 277 0.54 3.29 5.29
N LYS A 278 1.43 2.78 4.43
CA LYS A 278 1.91 1.38 4.51
C LYS A 278 2.78 1.14 5.75
N TYR A 279 3.64 2.11 6.07
CA TYR A 279 4.45 2.11 7.28
C TYR A 279 3.55 1.98 8.51
N ASP A 280 2.52 2.82 8.60
CA ASP A 280 1.71 2.90 9.79
C ASP A 280 0.94 1.60 10.01
N GLU A 281 0.31 1.12 8.93
CA GLU A 281 -0.43 -0.13 8.87
C GLU A 281 0.45 -1.35 9.23
N ALA A 282 1.64 -1.49 8.64
CA ALA A 282 2.50 -2.65 8.88
C ALA A 282 2.93 -2.78 10.35
N PHE A 283 3.30 -1.66 10.98
CA PHE A 283 3.72 -1.67 12.38
C PHE A 283 2.55 -1.73 13.36
N ASP A 284 1.37 -1.18 13.04
CA ASP A 284 0.13 -1.41 13.82
C ASP A 284 -0.21 -2.91 13.81
N ASN A 285 0.01 -3.56 12.68
CA ASN A 285 -0.19 -5.00 12.53
C ASN A 285 0.80 -5.84 13.30
N LEU A 286 2.08 -5.51 13.26
CA LEU A 286 3.08 -6.17 14.08
C LEU A 286 2.76 -6.02 15.57
N GLN A 287 2.38 -4.81 16.02
CA GLN A 287 1.99 -4.56 17.41
C GLN A 287 0.76 -5.39 17.81
N SER A 288 -0.24 -5.46 16.93
CA SER A 288 -1.43 -6.31 17.10
C SER A 288 -1.06 -7.79 17.16
N LEU A 289 -0.16 -8.29 16.29
CA LEU A 289 0.36 -9.66 16.35
C LEU A 289 1.02 -9.95 17.70
N LEU A 290 1.88 -9.05 18.19
CA LEU A 290 2.56 -9.21 19.47
C LEU A 290 1.61 -9.19 20.66
N THR A 291 0.46 -8.53 20.54
CA THR A 291 -0.50 -8.41 21.63
C THR A 291 -1.48 -9.59 21.65
N PHE A 292 -2.00 -9.99 20.49
CA PHE A 292 -3.15 -10.90 20.38
C PHE A 292 -2.85 -12.29 19.83
N SER A 293 -1.64 -12.57 19.36
CA SER A 293 -1.29 -13.91 18.88
C SER A 293 -1.19 -14.92 20.03
N LYS A 294 -1.21 -16.21 19.68
CA LYS A 294 -0.95 -17.30 20.63
C LYS A 294 0.39 -17.09 21.34
N LYS A 295 0.49 -17.60 22.57
CA LYS A 295 1.68 -17.42 23.43
C LYS A 295 2.98 -17.84 22.74
N ASP A 296 2.97 -18.93 21.98
CA ASP A 296 4.16 -19.44 21.27
C ASP A 296 4.56 -18.54 20.10
N ASP A 297 3.61 -18.16 19.23
CA ASP A 297 3.86 -17.20 18.15
C ASP A 297 4.41 -15.89 18.71
N ARG A 298 3.80 -15.35 19.77
CA ARG A 298 4.26 -14.12 20.42
C ARG A 298 5.70 -14.25 20.93
N ARG A 299 6.06 -15.38 21.55
CA ARG A 299 7.43 -15.63 22.04
C ARG A 299 8.42 -15.60 20.88
N ILE A 300 8.10 -16.28 19.78
CA ILE A 300 8.93 -16.35 18.58
C ILE A 300 9.09 -14.97 17.94
N LEU A 301 7.99 -14.23 17.76
CA LEU A 301 8.02 -12.86 17.22
C LEU A 301 8.89 -11.92 18.06
N LEU A 302 8.79 -11.98 19.39
CA LEU A 302 9.64 -11.17 20.30
C LEU A 302 11.12 -11.55 20.20
N GLU A 303 11.43 -12.84 20.05
CA GLU A 303 12.79 -13.34 19.84
C GLU A 303 13.39 -12.78 18.55
N TYR A 304 12.66 -12.85 17.44
CA TYR A 304 13.11 -12.24 16.18
C TYR A 304 13.24 -10.71 16.27
N CYS A 305 12.34 -10.02 16.99
CA CYS A 305 12.46 -8.56 17.18
C CYS A 305 13.77 -8.22 17.89
N LYS A 306 14.12 -8.99 18.93
CA LYS A 306 15.39 -8.83 19.66
C LYS A 306 16.59 -9.11 18.76
N ASN A 307 16.56 -10.19 17.99
CA ASN A 307 17.68 -10.61 17.14
C ASN A 307 17.94 -9.63 15.98
N GLU A 308 16.89 -9.01 15.43
CA GLU A 308 17.01 -8.01 14.36
C GLU A 308 17.14 -6.57 14.87
N ASN A 309 17.25 -6.34 16.19
CA ASN A 309 17.25 -5.02 16.81
C ASN A 309 16.03 -4.15 16.41
N LEU A 310 14.87 -4.77 16.19
CA LEU A 310 13.62 -4.08 15.86
C LEU A 310 12.90 -3.67 17.15
N ILE A 311 13.07 -2.41 17.56
CA ILE A 311 12.48 -1.86 18.79
C ILE A 311 11.22 -1.07 18.45
N ILE A 312 10.06 -1.72 18.49
CA ILE A 312 8.77 -1.11 18.10
C ILE A 312 8.43 0.13 18.94
N GLY A 313 8.76 0.11 20.24
CA GLY A 313 8.54 1.26 21.13
C GLY A 313 9.48 2.45 20.88
N ASN A 314 10.47 2.31 20.00
CA ASN A 314 11.47 3.34 19.69
C ASN A 314 11.62 3.56 18.18
N LEU A 315 10.50 3.57 17.46
CA LEU A 315 10.46 3.88 16.03
C LEU A 315 10.41 5.40 15.83
N VAL A 316 11.49 5.96 15.29
CA VAL A 316 11.74 7.41 15.24
C VAL A 316 10.81 8.12 14.26
N ALA A 317 10.32 7.40 13.24
CA ALA A 317 9.40 7.95 12.25
C ALA A 317 7.92 7.70 12.56
N ARG A 318 7.59 6.97 13.63
CA ARG A 318 6.21 6.51 13.89
C ARG A 318 5.20 7.63 14.04
N GLU A 319 5.48 8.60 14.92
CA GLU A 319 4.59 9.74 15.14
C GLU A 319 4.43 10.58 13.87
N PHE A 320 5.52 10.78 13.13
CA PHE A 320 5.49 11.48 11.85
C PHE A 320 4.60 10.76 10.83
N ALA A 321 4.73 9.43 10.68
CA ALA A 321 3.93 8.63 9.77
C ALA A 321 2.43 8.70 10.12
N GLN A 322 2.09 8.60 11.40
CA GLN A 322 0.70 8.70 11.89
C GLN A 322 0.08 10.05 11.58
N LYS A 323 0.83 11.13 11.78
CA LYS A 323 0.40 12.48 11.41
C LYS A 323 0.23 12.63 9.90
N LEU A 324 1.22 12.15 9.14
CA LEU A 324 1.25 12.26 7.68
C LEU A 324 0.11 11.48 7.01
N ARG A 325 -0.19 10.23 7.44
CA ARG A 325 -1.30 9.45 6.88
C ARG A 325 -2.65 10.18 7.05
N ASN A 326 -2.79 10.96 8.14
CA ASN A 326 -4.00 11.68 8.50
C ASN A 326 -4.20 13.00 7.74
N THR A 327 -3.27 13.39 6.84
CA THR A 327 -3.33 14.68 6.12
C THR A 327 -4.58 14.80 5.22
N ILE A 328 -5.15 13.69 4.73
CA ILE A 328 -6.54 13.63 4.17
C ILE A 328 -7.48 12.83 5.10
N HIS A 329 -6.90 11.94 5.90
CA HIS A 329 -7.63 10.91 6.62
C HIS A 329 -8.00 11.37 8.03
N TYR A 330 -9.29 11.34 8.35
CA TYR A 330 -9.86 11.49 9.70
C TYR A 330 -9.74 12.85 10.44
N GLN A 331 -9.04 13.86 9.94
CA GLN A 331 -8.83 15.11 10.68
C GLN A 331 -9.14 16.38 9.91
N THR A 332 -9.36 17.47 10.66
CA THR A 332 -9.37 18.83 10.13
C THR A 332 -8.00 19.13 9.55
N ILE A 333 -7.95 19.45 8.26
CA ILE A 333 -6.71 19.79 7.57
C ILE A 333 -6.07 20.99 8.27
N LEU A 334 -4.88 20.76 8.86
CA LEU A 334 -4.13 21.82 9.52
C LEU A 334 -3.37 22.63 8.48
N LEU A 335 -3.53 23.95 8.57
CA LEU A 335 -2.87 24.92 7.70
C LEU A 335 -2.27 26.04 8.55
N ASP A 336 -0.95 26.04 8.66
CA ASP A 336 -0.19 27.14 9.24
C ASP A 336 0.31 28.05 8.12
N THR A 337 -0.29 29.23 8.01
CA THR A 337 0.05 30.23 7.00
C THR A 337 1.48 30.74 7.12
N ASN A 338 2.14 30.58 8.28
CA ASN A 338 3.55 30.94 8.44
C ASN A 338 4.49 29.98 7.68
N LYS A 339 4.00 28.81 7.28
CA LYS A 339 4.74 27.85 6.46
C LYS A 339 4.59 28.11 4.95
N PHE A 340 3.88 29.17 4.55
CA PHE A 340 3.78 29.60 3.16
C PHE A 340 5.11 30.19 2.69
N ARG A 341 5.77 29.47 1.78
CA ARG A 341 6.94 29.99 1.07
C ARG A 341 6.55 30.90 -0.10
N GLU A 342 5.37 30.66 -0.66
CA GLU A 342 4.80 31.38 -1.81
C GLU A 342 3.27 31.28 -1.78
N ASN A 343 2.58 32.30 -2.30
CA ASN A 343 1.12 32.30 -2.44
C ASN A 343 0.71 31.56 -3.73
N SER A 344 1.10 30.29 -3.81
CA SER A 344 0.78 29.37 -4.91
C SER A 344 0.10 28.13 -4.34
N THR A 345 -0.60 27.37 -5.19
CA THR A 345 -1.21 26.10 -4.75
C THR A 345 -0.16 25.08 -4.30
N ARG A 346 1.04 25.10 -4.91
CA ARG A 346 2.22 24.36 -4.45
C ARG A 346 2.64 24.77 -3.03
N GLY A 347 2.70 26.07 -2.76
CA GLY A 347 3.00 26.62 -1.44
C GLY A 347 1.97 26.23 -0.38
N ILE A 348 0.69 26.27 -0.73
CA ILE A 348 -0.42 25.84 0.14
C ILE A 348 -0.30 24.36 0.47
N VAL A 349 -0.18 23.48 -0.55
CA VAL A 349 -0.06 22.03 -0.33
C VAL A 349 1.17 21.71 0.51
N THR A 350 2.32 22.28 0.17
CA THR A 350 3.56 22.10 0.96
C THR A 350 3.33 22.48 2.42
N ALA A 351 2.71 23.63 2.67
CA ALA A 351 2.40 24.07 4.02
C ALA A 351 1.41 23.15 4.73
N ILE A 352 0.38 22.63 4.06
CA ILE A 352 -0.51 21.62 4.62
C ILE A 352 0.29 20.41 5.12
N TYR A 353 1.17 19.85 4.28
CA TYR A 353 2.00 18.70 4.65
C TYR A 353 2.93 19.00 5.84
N LEU A 354 3.60 20.16 5.83
CA LEU A 354 4.47 20.57 6.94
C LEU A 354 3.69 20.86 8.23
N SER A 355 2.50 21.44 8.13
CA SER A 355 1.61 21.74 9.26
C SER A 355 1.08 20.47 9.90
N ASN A 356 0.55 19.53 9.12
CA ASN A 356 0.00 18.29 9.66
C ASN A 356 1.08 17.42 10.32
N THR A 357 2.32 17.49 9.84
CA THR A 357 3.43 16.68 10.36
C THR A 357 4.28 17.36 11.43
N ASP A 358 3.96 18.59 11.82
CA ASP A 358 4.75 19.41 12.75
C ASP A 358 6.23 19.58 12.34
N THR A 359 6.52 19.54 11.03
CA THR A 359 7.88 19.75 10.51
C THR A 359 8.10 21.21 10.11
N ASN A 360 9.31 21.73 10.29
CA ASN A 360 9.63 23.14 10.03
C ASN A 360 10.10 23.38 8.59
N SER A 361 10.52 22.34 7.89
CA SER A 361 11.03 22.45 6.52
C SER A 361 10.87 21.17 5.73
N MET A 362 10.87 21.28 4.40
CA MET A 362 10.90 20.11 3.51
C MET A 362 12.15 19.24 3.70
N GLY A 363 13.29 19.81 4.12
CA GLY A 363 14.48 19.01 4.45
C GLY A 363 14.22 18.08 5.64
N GLU A 364 13.59 18.59 6.70
CA GLU A 364 13.19 17.79 7.87
C GLU A 364 12.15 16.72 7.48
N PHE A 365 11.11 17.10 6.75
CA PHE A 365 10.08 16.20 6.24
C PHE A 365 10.67 15.03 5.44
N LYS A 366 11.59 15.34 4.51
CA LYS A 366 12.29 14.34 3.68
C LYS A 366 13.18 13.42 4.52
N ASN A 367 13.88 13.95 5.52
CA ASN A 367 14.71 13.13 6.43
C ASN A 367 13.86 12.17 7.27
N LYS A 368 12.70 12.61 7.77
CA LYS A 368 11.74 11.73 8.45
C LYS A 368 11.18 10.66 7.51
N SER A 369 10.97 11.01 6.24
CA SER A 369 10.54 10.06 5.21
C SER A 369 11.60 9.00 4.92
N LYS A 370 12.87 9.39 4.82
CA LYS A 370 14.01 8.45 4.72
C LYS A 370 14.08 7.48 5.90
N ALA A 371 13.79 7.95 7.12
CA ALA A 371 13.75 7.08 8.30
C ALA A 371 12.67 5.99 8.20
N MET A 372 11.47 6.31 7.66
CA MET A 372 10.42 5.30 7.42
C MET A 372 10.89 4.19 6.47
N ILE A 373 11.63 4.53 5.40
CA ILE A 373 12.18 3.54 4.46
C ILE A 373 13.12 2.57 5.17
N LEU A 374 14.04 3.10 5.98
CA LEU A 374 15.00 2.27 6.71
C LEU A 374 14.31 1.32 7.69
N GLU A 375 13.36 1.83 8.47
CA GLU A 375 12.56 1.03 9.41
C GLU A 375 11.69 -0.01 8.69
N MET A 376 11.14 0.29 7.51
CA MET A 376 10.41 -0.68 6.69
C MET A 376 11.30 -1.77 6.09
N LYS A 377 12.51 -1.43 5.64
CA LYS A 377 13.51 -2.43 5.19
C LYS A 377 13.87 -3.40 6.31
N LEU A 378 14.03 -2.89 7.55
CA LEU A 378 14.24 -3.74 8.73
C LEU A 378 13.03 -4.67 8.96
N LEU A 379 11.81 -4.15 8.89
CA LEU A 379 10.60 -4.96 9.04
C LEU A 379 10.45 -6.02 7.93
N GLN A 380 10.76 -5.67 6.67
CA GLN A 380 10.76 -6.61 5.54
C GLN A 380 11.72 -7.78 5.78
N LYS A 381 12.95 -7.46 6.21
CA LYS A 381 13.98 -8.45 6.56
C LYS A 381 13.54 -9.34 7.72
N PHE A 382 12.95 -8.74 8.76
CA PHE A 382 12.39 -9.47 9.90
C PHE A 382 11.34 -10.50 9.45
N ILE A 383 10.40 -10.11 8.58
CA ILE A 383 9.37 -11.03 8.07
C ILE A 383 9.98 -12.17 7.26
N ARG A 384 10.91 -11.85 6.34
CA ARG A 384 11.60 -12.85 5.50
C ARG A 384 12.41 -13.86 6.31
N LYS A 385 12.93 -13.47 7.48
CA LYS A 385 13.62 -14.41 8.39
C LYS A 385 12.67 -15.36 9.12
N ILE A 386 11.45 -14.92 9.41
CA ILE A 386 10.41 -15.78 9.98
C ILE A 386 9.89 -16.77 8.94
N ILE A 387 9.74 -16.33 7.68
CA ILE A 387 9.20 -17.12 6.56
C ILE A 387 10.35 -17.50 5.62
N SER A 388 11.07 -18.56 5.96
CA SER A 388 12.23 -19.02 5.19
C SER A 388 11.81 -20.06 4.15
N VAL A 389 11.45 -19.58 2.95
CA VAL A 389 11.03 -20.42 1.82
C VAL A 389 12.23 -21.14 1.17
N ASP A 390 13.43 -20.56 1.27
CA ASP A 390 14.69 -21.14 0.77
C ASP A 390 15.54 -21.72 1.92
N LYS A 391 15.11 -22.83 2.54
CA LYS A 391 15.89 -23.53 3.59
C LYS A 391 17.23 -24.13 3.11
N LYS A 392 17.66 -23.89 1.86
CA LYS A 392 18.94 -24.35 1.29
C LYS A 392 20.05 -23.30 1.31
N LEU A 393 19.84 -22.11 1.89
CA LEU A 393 20.82 -21.02 1.90
C LEU A 393 21.12 -20.45 3.31
N LEU A 394 21.14 -21.30 4.34
CA LEU A 394 21.82 -21.00 5.61
C LEU A 394 23.00 -21.95 5.83
#